data_AF-A0A959JVJ2-F1
#
_entry.id   AF-A0A959JVJ2-F1
#
_cell.length_a   1.000
_cell.length_b   1.000
_cell.length_c   1.000
_cell.angle_alpha   90.00
_cell.angle_beta   90.00
_cell.angle_gamma   90.00
#
_symmetry.space_group_name_H-M   'P 1'
#
loop_
_entity.id
_entity.type
_entity.pdbx_description
1 polymer ?
#
loop_
_entity_poly.entity_id
_entity_poly.type
_entity_poly.pdbx_seq_one_letter_code
_entity_poly.pdbx_strand_id
1 'polypeptide(L)'
;MDQKYRRPLIKLWQAGQGDSKEAKELGEKQMELDQSLLRHLQKMMDRLGGFPGSSIVGNDGAKTALFILQHGPDSIQAIYLPMIRDAAGKGEISKSDFALYLDRYLMHRKQPQVYGSQITSKRITHPQTGDTIDSLMFWPIQDTTNIDSIRLWNGLGPLEEYLNTWGLSRWR
;
A
#
# COMPACT_ATOMS: atom_id res chain seq x y z
N MET A 1 -12.38 -8.00 -8.88
CA MET A 1 -10.96 -7.66 -8.71
C MET A 1 -10.83 -6.77 -7.49
N ASP A 2 -9.77 -6.97 -6.70
CA ASP A 2 -9.49 -6.28 -5.43
C ASP A 2 -9.66 -4.75 -5.50
N GLN A 3 -9.22 -4.10 -6.58
CA GLN A 3 -9.22 -2.63 -6.71
C GLN A 3 -10.53 -2.02 -7.26
N LYS A 4 -11.63 -2.77 -7.32
CA LYS A 4 -12.85 -2.39 -8.07
C LYS A 4 -13.43 -1.04 -7.66
N TYR A 5 -13.58 -0.81 -6.35
CA TYR A 5 -14.21 0.42 -5.82
C TYR A 5 -13.17 1.45 -5.37
N ARG A 6 -11.92 1.02 -5.10
CA ARG A 6 -10.81 1.90 -4.73
C ARG A 6 -10.38 2.84 -5.85
N ARG A 7 -10.37 2.38 -7.11
CA ARG A 7 -10.01 3.21 -8.26
C ARG A 7 -10.93 4.44 -8.42
N PRO A 8 -12.28 4.31 -8.46
CA PRO A 8 -13.15 5.48 -8.50
C PRO A 8 -13.08 6.31 -7.22
N LEU A 9 -12.91 5.70 -6.04
CA LEU A 9 -12.74 6.43 -4.77
C LEU A 9 -11.52 7.36 -4.80
N ILE A 10 -10.37 6.88 -5.30
CA ILE A 10 -9.16 7.70 -5.47
C ILE A 10 -9.42 8.91 -6.38
N LYS A 11 -10.20 8.74 -7.45
CA LYS A 11 -10.56 9.86 -8.34
C LYS A 11 -11.39 10.92 -7.63
N LEU A 12 -12.35 10.50 -6.78
CA LEU A 12 -13.13 11.44 -5.97
C LEU A 12 -12.23 12.19 -4.97
N TRP A 13 -11.27 11.51 -4.35
CA TRP A 13 -10.29 12.17 -3.47
C TRP A 13 -9.44 13.20 -4.22
N GLN A 14 -8.95 12.85 -5.41
CA GLN A 14 -8.19 13.78 -6.26
C GLN A 14 -9.02 14.97 -6.75
N ALA A 15 -10.33 14.80 -6.88
CA ALA A 15 -11.26 15.86 -7.24
C ALA A 15 -11.75 16.71 -6.03
N GLY A 16 -11.24 16.47 -4.82
CA GLY A 16 -11.69 17.16 -3.60
C GLY A 16 -13.06 16.72 -3.10
N GLN A 17 -13.60 15.61 -3.60
CA GLN A 17 -14.92 15.07 -3.28
C GLN A 17 -14.88 13.89 -2.31
N GLY A 18 -13.82 13.81 -1.48
CA GLY A 18 -13.59 12.64 -0.62
C GLY A 18 -14.55 12.46 0.54
N ASP A 19 -15.23 13.52 0.97
CA ASP A 19 -16.26 13.46 2.01
C ASP A 19 -17.68 13.30 1.41
N SER A 20 -17.80 13.19 0.09
CA SER A 20 -19.09 13.00 -0.59
C SER A 20 -19.78 11.70 -0.16
N LYS A 21 -21.10 11.66 -0.31
CA LYS A 21 -21.89 10.44 -0.09
C LYS A 21 -21.39 9.29 -0.99
N GLU A 22 -21.06 9.59 -2.25
CA GLU A 22 -20.52 8.61 -3.19
C GLU A 22 -19.17 8.04 -2.73
N ALA A 23 -18.25 8.89 -2.26
CA ALA A 23 -16.96 8.43 -1.73
C ALA A 23 -17.13 7.51 -0.51
N LYS A 24 -18.07 7.84 0.40
CA LYS A 24 -18.39 6.98 1.56
C LYS A 24 -18.93 5.62 1.12
N GLU A 25 -19.90 5.60 0.21
CA GLU A 25 -20.48 4.34 -0.32
C GLU A 25 -19.45 3.47 -1.05
N LEU A 26 -18.54 4.08 -1.81
CA LEU A 26 -17.44 3.35 -2.46
C LEU A 26 -16.44 2.80 -1.45
N GLY A 27 -16.15 3.55 -0.40
CA GLY A 27 -15.30 3.12 0.71
C GLY A 27 -15.86 1.91 1.45
N GLU A 28 -17.15 1.93 1.77
CA GLU A 28 -17.85 0.81 2.41
C GLU A 28 -17.82 -0.44 1.52
N LYS A 29 -18.19 -0.30 0.24
CA LYS A 29 -18.12 -1.40 -0.74
C LYS A 29 -16.72 -1.97 -0.91
N GLN A 30 -15.70 -1.11 -0.88
CA GLN A 30 -14.31 -1.54 -0.96
C GLN A 30 -13.91 -2.33 0.30
N MET A 31 -14.28 -1.86 1.48
CA MET A 31 -13.99 -2.52 2.74
C MET A 31 -14.64 -3.91 2.82
N GLU A 32 -15.89 -4.04 2.42
CA GLU A 32 -16.59 -5.34 2.35
C GLU A 32 -15.90 -6.31 1.37
N LEU A 33 -15.48 -5.80 0.21
CA LEU A 33 -14.76 -6.58 -0.78
C LEU A 33 -13.40 -7.05 -0.25
N ASP A 34 -12.61 -6.15 0.36
CA ASP A 34 -11.31 -6.47 0.95
C ASP A 34 -11.43 -7.58 1.99
N GLN A 35 -12.41 -7.47 2.91
CA GLN A 35 -12.65 -8.49 3.93
C GLN A 35 -13.07 -9.84 3.33
N SER A 36 -13.92 -9.83 2.30
CA SER A 36 -14.36 -11.05 1.62
C SER A 36 -13.20 -11.73 0.89
N LEU A 37 -12.40 -10.97 0.15
CA LEU A 37 -11.23 -11.47 -0.57
C LEU A 37 -10.16 -12.01 0.39
N LEU A 38 -9.92 -11.32 1.50
CA LEU A 38 -8.99 -11.77 2.52
C LEU A 38 -9.40 -13.13 3.09
N ARG A 39 -10.67 -13.31 3.48
CA ARG A 39 -11.17 -14.60 3.98
C ARG A 39 -11.00 -15.72 2.95
N HIS A 40 -11.23 -15.45 1.67
CA HIS A 40 -11.01 -16.44 0.62
C HIS A 40 -9.54 -16.78 0.42
N LEU A 41 -8.67 -15.76 0.42
CA LEU A 41 -7.23 -15.94 0.30
C LEU A 41 -6.67 -16.75 1.48
N GLN A 42 -7.09 -16.47 2.71
CA GLN A 42 -6.66 -17.24 3.88
C GLN A 42 -7.04 -18.72 3.76
N LYS A 43 -8.29 -19.02 3.40
CA LYS A 43 -8.73 -20.41 3.15
C LYS A 43 -7.93 -21.10 2.04
N MET A 44 -7.55 -20.35 1.00
CA MET A 44 -6.71 -20.89 -0.07
C MET A 44 -5.28 -21.15 0.41
N MET A 45 -4.67 -20.22 1.14
CA MET A 45 -3.33 -20.39 1.72
C MET A 45 -3.28 -21.56 2.70
N ASP A 46 -4.33 -21.75 3.52
CA ASP A 46 -4.44 -22.88 4.44
C ASP A 46 -4.46 -24.22 3.68
N ARG A 47 -5.16 -24.27 2.54
CA ARG A 47 -5.20 -25.48 1.68
C ARG A 47 -3.90 -25.72 0.93
N LEU A 48 -3.22 -24.66 0.49
CA LEU A 48 -1.94 -24.74 -0.21
C LEU A 48 -0.77 -25.00 0.76
N GLY A 49 -0.93 -24.70 2.05
CA GLY A 49 0.15 -24.72 3.04
C GLY A 49 1.14 -23.57 2.88
N GLY A 50 0.77 -22.48 2.19
CA GLY A 50 1.67 -21.37 1.90
C GLY A 50 1.09 -20.28 1.02
N PHE A 51 1.92 -19.28 0.73
CA PHE A 51 1.56 -18.18 -0.16
C PHE A 51 1.39 -18.69 -1.60
N PRO A 52 0.32 -18.30 -2.33
CA PRO A 52 0.14 -18.61 -3.75
C PRO A 52 1.13 -17.79 -4.60
N GLY A 53 2.37 -18.23 -4.65
CA GLY A 53 3.45 -17.60 -5.40
C GLY A 53 3.27 -17.64 -6.92
N SER A 54 4.10 -16.88 -7.63
CA SER A 54 4.07 -16.81 -9.10
C SER A 54 4.29 -18.16 -9.78
N SER A 55 4.99 -19.10 -9.14
CA SER A 55 5.14 -20.47 -9.64
C SER A 55 3.83 -21.27 -9.66
N ILE A 56 2.85 -20.90 -8.82
CA ILE A 56 1.55 -21.59 -8.70
C ILE A 56 0.48 -20.86 -9.52
N VAL A 57 0.42 -19.54 -9.42
CA VAL A 57 -0.70 -18.73 -9.96
C VAL A 57 -0.28 -17.69 -10.99
N GLY A 58 0.99 -17.68 -11.40
CA GLY A 58 1.56 -16.65 -12.26
C GLY A 58 1.76 -15.31 -11.56
N ASN A 59 2.49 -14.40 -12.21
CA ASN A 59 2.84 -13.10 -11.63
C ASN A 59 1.61 -12.27 -11.23
N ASP A 60 0.57 -12.24 -12.07
CA ASP A 60 -0.65 -11.48 -11.80
C ASP A 60 -1.44 -12.06 -10.63
N GLY A 61 -1.48 -13.39 -10.50
CA GLY A 61 -2.12 -14.07 -9.38
C GLY A 61 -1.41 -13.80 -8.07
N ALA A 62 -0.08 -13.91 -8.06
CA ALA A 62 0.74 -13.68 -6.87
C ALA A 62 0.65 -12.22 -6.41
N LYS A 63 0.71 -11.28 -7.36
CA LYS A 63 0.52 -9.85 -7.08
C LYS A 63 -0.88 -9.56 -6.52
N THR A 64 -1.91 -10.19 -7.07
CA THR A 64 -3.28 -10.07 -6.56
C THR A 64 -3.38 -10.58 -5.12
N ALA A 65 -2.80 -11.74 -4.82
CA ALA A 65 -2.77 -12.30 -3.47
C ALA A 65 -2.04 -11.37 -2.49
N LEU A 66 -0.90 -10.79 -2.90
CA LEU A 66 -0.18 -9.83 -2.08
C LEU A 66 -1.01 -8.57 -1.81
N PHE A 67 -1.70 -8.02 -2.81
CA PHE A 67 -2.53 -6.83 -2.64
C PHE A 67 -3.69 -7.05 -1.68
N ILE A 68 -4.33 -8.22 -1.74
CA ILE A 68 -5.36 -8.60 -0.76
C ILE A 68 -4.79 -8.59 0.67
N LEU A 69 -3.57 -9.12 0.88
CA LEU A 69 -2.91 -9.06 2.19
C LEU A 69 -2.50 -7.64 2.58
N GLN A 70 -1.99 -6.85 1.64
CA GLN A 70 -1.55 -5.48 1.85
C GLN A 70 -2.72 -4.55 2.25
N HIS A 71 -3.94 -4.85 1.78
CA HIS A 71 -5.16 -4.13 2.13
C HIS A 71 -5.90 -4.72 3.33
N GLY A 72 -5.44 -5.85 3.86
CA GLY A 72 -5.94 -6.38 5.12
C GLY A 72 -5.62 -5.45 6.32
N PRO A 73 -6.26 -5.68 7.47
CA PRO A 73 -5.91 -4.99 8.72
C PRO A 73 -4.42 -5.10 9.07
N ASP A 74 -3.88 -4.15 9.85
CA ASP A 74 -2.46 -4.19 10.26
C ASP A 74 -2.09 -5.50 10.97
N SER A 75 -2.99 -6.06 11.77
CA SER A 75 -2.77 -7.36 12.43
C SER A 75 -2.51 -8.49 11.42
N ILE A 76 -3.22 -8.48 10.30
CA ILE A 76 -3.05 -9.45 9.20
C ILE A 76 -1.73 -9.21 8.48
N GLN A 77 -1.41 -7.95 8.19
CA GLN A 77 -0.13 -7.60 7.56
C GLN A 77 1.06 -8.07 8.41
N ALA A 78 0.93 -7.94 9.73
CA ALA A 78 1.94 -8.39 10.67
C ALA A 78 2.16 -9.91 10.63
N ILE A 79 1.05 -10.67 10.68
CA ILE A 79 1.07 -12.13 10.73
C ILE A 79 1.72 -12.70 9.47
N TYR A 80 1.43 -12.14 8.30
CA TYR A 80 1.92 -12.67 7.02
C TYR A 80 3.27 -12.10 6.57
N LEU A 81 3.83 -11.08 7.23
CA LEU A 81 5.12 -10.49 6.85
C LEU A 81 6.27 -11.53 6.69
N PRO A 82 6.46 -12.51 7.60
CA PRO A 82 7.50 -13.52 7.43
C PRO A 82 7.31 -14.37 6.16
N MET A 83 6.07 -14.76 5.87
CA MET A 83 5.72 -15.54 4.68
C MET A 83 5.92 -14.74 3.39
N ILE A 84 5.53 -13.47 3.38
CA ILE A 84 5.72 -12.58 2.23
C ILE A 84 7.21 -12.32 1.98
N ARG A 85 8.01 -12.18 3.03
CA ARG A 85 9.47 -12.03 2.93
C ARG A 85 10.12 -13.28 2.31
N ASP A 86 9.70 -14.47 2.74
CA ASP A 86 10.17 -15.73 2.17
C ASP A 86 9.77 -15.87 0.69
N ALA A 87 8.52 -15.53 0.33
CA ALA A 87 8.05 -15.51 -1.05
C ALA A 87 8.91 -14.57 -1.92
N ALA A 88 9.23 -13.37 -1.44
CA ALA A 88 10.11 -12.44 -2.15
C ALA A 88 11.54 -13.01 -2.31
N GLY A 89 12.07 -13.63 -1.25
CA GLY A 89 13.39 -14.30 -1.27
C GLY A 89 13.48 -15.44 -2.29
N LYS A 90 12.35 -16.10 -2.56
CA LYS A 90 12.22 -17.17 -3.57
C LYS A 90 11.87 -16.66 -4.97
N GLY A 91 11.65 -15.35 -5.14
CA GLY A 91 11.23 -14.77 -6.43
C GLY A 91 9.76 -15.03 -6.78
N GLU A 92 8.95 -15.45 -5.81
CA GLU A 92 7.52 -15.72 -5.98
C GLU A 92 6.68 -14.43 -6.06
N ILE A 93 7.25 -13.31 -5.62
CA ILE A 93 6.76 -11.93 -5.80
C ILE A 93 7.95 -11.03 -6.15
N SER A 94 7.67 -9.89 -6.77
CA SER A 94 8.73 -8.93 -7.10
C SER A 94 9.31 -8.26 -5.85
N LYS A 95 10.58 -7.83 -5.92
CA LYS A 95 11.21 -7.05 -4.85
C LYS A 95 10.49 -5.73 -4.58
N SER A 96 9.94 -5.11 -5.62
CA SER A 96 9.19 -3.84 -5.49
C SER A 96 7.88 -4.08 -4.75
N ASP A 97 7.16 -5.16 -5.07
CA ASP A 97 5.96 -5.55 -4.35
C ASP A 97 6.23 -5.83 -2.85
N PHE A 98 7.34 -6.50 -2.53
CA PHE A 98 7.78 -6.67 -1.14
C PHE A 98 8.12 -5.33 -0.45
N ALA A 99 8.83 -4.43 -1.14
CA ALA A 99 9.16 -3.11 -0.62
C ALA A 99 7.92 -2.31 -0.24
N LEU A 100 6.87 -2.33 -1.07
CA LEU A 100 5.57 -1.71 -0.77
C LEU A 100 4.94 -2.30 0.51
N TYR A 101 4.99 -3.62 0.65
CA TYR A 101 4.41 -4.31 1.79
C TYR A 101 5.16 -4.00 3.10
N LEU A 102 6.49 -4.04 3.06
CA LEU A 102 7.33 -3.78 4.23
C LEU A 102 7.20 -2.33 4.72
N ASP A 103 7.26 -1.35 3.82
CA ASP A 103 7.10 0.05 4.25
C ASP A 103 5.71 0.31 4.84
N ARG A 104 4.64 -0.33 4.31
CA ARG A 104 3.29 -0.23 4.89
C ARG A 104 3.23 -0.81 6.30
N TYR A 105 3.84 -1.98 6.50
CA TYR A 105 3.98 -2.61 7.80
C TYR A 105 4.73 -1.68 8.80
N LEU A 106 5.81 -1.03 8.37
CA LEU A 106 6.59 -0.10 9.20
C LEU A 106 5.78 1.16 9.54
N MET A 107 5.11 1.75 8.54
CA MET A 107 4.25 2.92 8.72
C MET A 107 3.16 2.68 9.77
N HIS A 108 2.46 1.53 9.73
CA HIS A 108 1.44 1.20 10.74
C HIS A 108 2.01 1.08 12.16
N ARG A 109 3.29 0.76 12.29
CA ARG A 109 4.03 0.70 13.57
C ARG A 109 4.67 2.02 13.96
N LYS A 110 4.37 3.10 13.22
CA LYS A 110 4.97 4.42 13.39
C LYS A 110 6.50 4.40 13.24
N GLN A 111 7.04 3.45 12.47
CA GLN A 111 8.46 3.31 12.19
C GLN A 111 8.80 3.89 10.82
N PRO A 112 10.00 4.44 10.63
CA PRO A 112 10.40 4.98 9.34
C PRO A 112 10.44 3.88 8.26
N GLN A 113 10.21 4.30 7.00
CA GLN A 113 10.25 3.44 5.82
C GLN A 113 11.68 3.03 5.48
N VAL A 114 11.83 1.94 4.72
CA VAL A 114 13.10 1.54 4.12
C VAL A 114 13.18 2.04 2.68
N TYR A 115 12.09 1.93 1.91
CA TYR A 115 12.11 2.20 0.47
C TYR A 115 11.41 3.52 0.08
N GLY A 116 10.63 4.11 0.98
CA GLY A 116 9.95 5.38 0.73
C GLY A 116 8.76 5.23 -0.21
N SER A 117 7.90 4.23 0.03
CA SER A 117 6.76 3.91 -0.84
C SER A 117 5.38 4.25 -0.26
N GLN A 118 5.32 4.74 0.96
CA GLN A 118 4.09 5.09 1.66
C GLN A 118 3.94 6.60 1.81
N ILE A 119 2.76 7.05 1.46
CA ILE A 119 2.24 8.38 1.67
C ILE A 119 0.98 8.22 2.50
N THR A 120 0.84 9.08 3.50
CA THR A 120 -0.34 9.15 4.36
C THR A 120 -1.08 10.45 4.09
N SER A 121 -2.30 10.58 4.60
CA SER A 121 -3.03 11.84 4.61
C SER A 121 -3.25 12.29 6.05
N LYS A 122 -3.14 13.59 6.28
CA LYS A 122 -3.50 14.22 7.54
C LYS A 122 -4.53 15.29 7.26
N ARG A 123 -5.61 15.26 8.04
CA ARG A 123 -6.62 16.31 8.04
C ARG A 123 -6.06 17.54 8.76
N ILE A 124 -5.97 18.67 8.05
CA ILE A 124 -5.45 19.94 8.55
C ILE A 124 -6.59 20.94 8.54
N THR A 125 -6.85 21.55 9.70
CA THR A 125 -7.80 22.65 9.83
C THR A 125 -7.04 23.97 9.77
N HIS A 126 -7.44 24.84 8.85
CA HIS A 126 -6.87 26.16 8.70
C HIS A 126 -7.30 27.03 9.90
N PRO A 127 -6.36 27.60 10.68
CA PRO A 127 -6.70 28.22 11.96
C PRO A 127 -7.53 29.49 11.82
N GLN A 128 -7.47 30.18 10.69
CA GLN A 128 -8.21 31.43 10.46
C GLN A 128 -9.60 31.21 9.85
N THR A 129 -9.76 30.21 8.98
CA THR A 129 -11.03 30.01 8.25
C THR A 129 -11.86 28.86 8.82
N GLY A 130 -11.26 27.97 9.60
CA GLY A 130 -11.91 26.74 10.07
C GLY A 130 -12.06 25.67 8.99
N ASP A 131 -11.64 25.96 7.76
CA ASP A 131 -11.70 25.00 6.65
C ASP A 131 -10.77 23.83 6.92
N THR A 132 -11.23 22.65 6.56
CA THR A 132 -10.49 21.42 6.80
C THR A 132 -10.15 20.77 5.47
N ILE A 133 -8.87 20.52 5.25
CA ILE A 133 -8.34 19.90 4.03
C ILE A 133 -7.58 18.62 4.38
N ASP A 134 -7.66 17.63 3.51
CA ASP A 134 -6.78 16.46 3.60
C ASP A 134 -5.47 16.78 2.88
N SER A 135 -4.36 16.75 3.63
CA SER A 135 -3.01 17.03 3.14
C SER A 135 -2.22 15.73 3.05
N LEU A 136 -1.66 15.45 1.87
CA LEU A 136 -0.76 14.32 1.69
C LEU A 136 0.57 14.59 2.41
N MET A 137 1.05 13.60 3.14
CA MET A 137 2.29 13.63 3.88
C MET A 137 3.11 12.40 3.55
N PHE A 138 4.38 12.61 3.20
CA PHE A 138 5.31 11.53 3.01
C PHE A 138 5.76 10.95 4.36
N TRP A 139 5.71 9.62 4.51
CA TRP A 139 6.16 8.99 5.75
C TRP A 139 7.71 8.99 5.81
N PRO A 140 8.35 9.29 6.95
CA PRO A 140 9.81 9.44 7.03
C PRO A 140 10.55 8.16 6.62
N ILE A 141 11.70 8.31 5.95
CA ILE A 141 12.60 7.20 5.58
C ILE A 141 13.72 7.10 6.62
N GLN A 142 14.14 5.87 6.94
CA GLN A 142 15.17 5.60 7.94
C GLN A 142 16.52 6.17 7.53
N ASP A 143 16.92 5.97 6.27
CA ASP A 143 18.17 6.48 5.71
C ASP A 143 17.92 6.93 4.27
N THR A 144 18.16 8.21 4.00
CA THR A 144 17.99 8.82 2.68
C THR A 144 19.27 8.85 1.84
N THR A 145 20.43 8.51 2.43
CA THR A 145 21.76 8.69 1.81
C THR A 145 21.88 7.99 0.47
N ASN A 146 21.39 6.74 0.38
CA ASN A 146 21.48 5.91 -0.83
C ASN A 146 20.09 5.49 -1.34
N ILE A 147 19.06 6.30 -1.05
CA ILE A 147 17.67 5.87 -1.26
C ILE A 147 17.36 5.51 -2.71
N ASP A 148 17.85 6.30 -3.67
CA ASP A 148 17.60 6.03 -5.09
C ASP A 148 18.30 4.74 -5.55
N SER A 149 19.51 4.45 -5.05
CA SER A 149 20.20 3.19 -5.33
C SER A 149 19.47 1.98 -4.74
N ILE A 150 18.98 2.09 -3.50
CA ILE A 150 18.18 1.03 -2.85
C ILE A 150 16.88 0.79 -3.61
N ARG A 151 16.20 1.85 -4.03
CA ARG A 151 14.95 1.77 -4.81
C ARG A 151 15.19 1.08 -6.15
N LEU A 152 16.17 1.53 -6.92
CA LEU A 152 16.50 0.95 -8.22
C LEU A 152 16.87 -0.54 -8.13
N TRP A 153 17.68 -0.93 -7.13
CA TRP A 153 18.05 -2.33 -6.92
C TRP A 153 16.85 -3.25 -6.59
N ASN A 154 15.77 -2.67 -6.07
CA ASN A 154 14.54 -3.38 -5.72
C ASN A 154 13.43 -3.17 -6.77
N GLY A 155 13.75 -2.64 -7.95
CA GLY A 155 12.78 -2.49 -9.05
C GLY A 155 11.78 -1.34 -8.84
N LEU A 156 12.13 -0.35 -8.02
CA LEU A 156 11.41 0.90 -7.87
C LEU A 156 12.11 2.01 -8.67
N GLY A 157 11.34 3.02 -9.11
CA GLY A 157 11.90 4.22 -9.72
C GLY A 157 12.48 5.20 -8.69
N PRO A 158 13.17 6.27 -9.13
CA PRO A 158 13.69 7.32 -8.25
C PRO A 158 12.65 7.86 -7.27
N LEU A 159 13.07 8.25 -6.08
CA LEU A 159 12.15 8.75 -5.04
C LEU A 159 11.44 10.03 -5.49
N GLU A 160 12.18 10.97 -6.08
CA GLU A 160 11.63 12.27 -6.50
C GLU A 160 10.56 12.11 -7.59
N GLU A 161 10.80 11.24 -8.57
CA GLU A 161 9.80 10.94 -9.60
C GLU A 161 8.52 10.36 -9.01
N TYR A 162 8.65 9.45 -8.04
CA TYR A 162 7.50 8.91 -7.32
C TYR A 162 6.76 10.01 -6.55
N LEU A 163 7.45 10.83 -5.76
CA LEU A 163 6.84 11.91 -4.97
C LEU A 163 6.11 12.94 -5.86
N ASN A 164 6.67 13.25 -7.03
CA ASN A 164 6.06 14.16 -8.00
C ASN A 164 4.68 13.66 -8.48
N THR A 165 4.47 12.34 -8.57
CA THR A 165 3.14 11.79 -8.93
C THR A 165 2.07 12.05 -7.87
N TRP A 166 2.48 12.45 -6.67
CA TRP A 166 1.61 12.82 -5.54
C TRP A 166 1.65 14.33 -5.23
N GLY A 167 2.30 15.14 -6.07
CA GLY A 167 2.47 16.58 -5.83
C GLY A 167 3.39 16.91 -4.63
N LEU A 168 4.23 15.95 -4.23
CA LEU A 168 5.22 16.07 -3.16
C LEU A 168 6.62 16.21 -3.77
N SER A 169 7.58 16.70 -2.98
CA SER A 169 9.00 16.78 -3.36
C SER A 169 9.86 16.56 -2.13
N ARG A 170 11.03 15.94 -2.30
CA ARG A 170 12.02 15.78 -1.21
C ARG A 170 12.77 17.08 -0.87
N TRP A 171 12.60 18.13 -1.67
CA TRP A 171 13.29 19.42 -1.55
C TRP A 171 12.46 20.51 -0.84
N ARG A 172 11.38 20.14 -0.15
CA ARG A 172 10.54 21.07 0.61
C ARG A 172 10.91 21.13 2.09
#